data_AF-A0A6I9N1D4-F1
#
_entry.id   AF-A0A6I9N1D4-F1
#
_cell.length_a   1.000
_cell.length_b   1.000
_cell.length_c   1.000
_cell.angle_alpha   90.00
_cell.angle_beta   90.00
_cell.angle_gamma   90.00
#
_symmetry.space_group_name_H-M   'P 1'
#
loop_
_entity.id
_entity.type
_entity.pdbx_description
1 polymer ?
#
loop_
_entity_poly.entity_id
_entity_poly.type
_entity_poly.pdbx_seq_one_letter_code
_entity_poly.pdbx_strand_id
1 'polypeptide(L)'
;MAQCVQSVQEFVQDSFVPMVAVLCSEEAERVTRKNNLSFAELLRPFCRLTSEGHIRDPNNQVQVVKNLRICVNNVVTNLNSPSTFSPAQRRMLNEVVLSCQPQEGAATNVITAGDYDLNFSGKTKLVL
;
A
#
# COMPACT_ATOMS: atom_id res chain seq x y z
N MET A 1 -3.32 32.59 -11.72
CA MET A 1 -2.95 31.25 -12.22
C MET A 1 -1.98 30.66 -11.21
N ALA A 2 -2.29 29.52 -10.60
CA ALA A 2 -1.42 28.90 -9.58
C ALA A 2 -0.13 28.42 -10.27
N GLN A 3 1.01 29.02 -9.90
CA GLN A 3 2.31 28.53 -10.34
C GLN A 3 2.58 27.19 -9.64
N CYS A 4 2.91 26.15 -10.41
CA CYS A 4 3.43 24.91 -9.86
C CYS A 4 4.80 25.22 -9.24
N VAL A 5 4.84 25.35 -7.92
CA VAL A 5 6.06 25.57 -7.13
C VAL A 5 6.81 24.26 -6.83
N GLN A 6 6.37 23.12 -7.40
CA GLN A 6 7.01 21.83 -7.20
C GLN A 6 8.04 21.54 -8.29
N SER A 7 9.19 21.03 -7.87
CA SER A 7 10.19 20.50 -8.80
C SER A 7 9.66 19.25 -9.52
N VAL A 8 10.19 18.96 -10.72
CA VAL A 8 9.84 17.74 -11.48
C VAL A 8 10.12 16.48 -10.65
N GLN A 9 11.18 16.51 -9.85
CA GLN A 9 11.54 15.41 -8.95
C GLN A 9 10.45 15.17 -7.88
N GLU A 10 9.97 16.23 -7.23
CA GLU A 10 8.89 16.13 -6.25
C GLU A 10 7.58 15.67 -6.90
N PHE A 11 7.29 16.13 -8.11
CA PHE A 11 6.12 15.69 -8.86
C PHE A 11 6.15 14.19 -9.13
N VAL A 12 7.28 13.66 -9.60
CA VAL A 12 7.45 12.22 -9.84
C VAL A 12 7.33 11.45 -8.53
N GLN A 13 7.97 11.91 -7.46
CA GLN A 13 7.88 11.26 -6.13
C GLN A 13 6.45 11.25 -5.60
N ASP A 14 5.68 12.32 -5.78
CA ASP A 14 4.28 12.41 -5.35
C ASP A 14 3.33 11.60 -6.24
N SER A 15 3.67 11.41 -7.51
CA SER A 15 2.88 10.62 -8.46
C SER A 15 3.08 9.11 -8.28
N PHE A 16 4.28 8.68 -7.91
CA PHE A 16 4.67 7.27 -7.78
C PHE A 16 5.03 6.91 -6.33
N VAL A 17 4.16 7.29 -5.40
CA VAL A 17 4.34 6.99 -3.99
C VAL A 17 4.21 5.47 -3.74
N PRO A 18 5.13 4.86 -2.96
CA PRO A 18 4.97 3.48 -2.48
C PRO A 18 3.65 3.29 -1.72
N MET A 19 2.85 2.32 -2.16
CA MET A 19 1.58 1.96 -1.55
C MET A 19 1.80 0.87 -0.50
N VAL A 20 1.31 1.12 0.72
CA VAL A 20 1.43 0.24 1.88
C VAL A 20 0.03 -0.18 2.31
N ALA A 21 -0.20 -1.48 2.33
CA ALA A 21 -1.41 -2.08 2.85
C ALA A 21 -1.34 -2.17 4.38
N VAL A 22 -2.42 -1.81 5.06
CA VAL A 22 -2.49 -1.81 6.53
C VAL A 22 -3.64 -2.71 7.00
N LEU A 23 -3.30 -3.56 7.98
CA LEU A 23 -4.24 -4.32 8.80
C LEU A 23 -4.05 -3.87 10.24
N CYS A 24 -5.15 -3.67 10.94
CA CYS A 24 -5.14 -3.32 12.34
C CYS A 24 -6.15 -4.16 13.12
N SER A 25 -5.94 -4.29 14.43
CA SER A 25 -6.88 -5.00 15.30
C SER A 25 -8.19 -4.21 15.44
N GLU A 26 -9.27 -4.91 15.79
CA GLU A 26 -10.57 -4.26 16.03
C GLU A 26 -10.48 -3.17 17.12
N GLU A 27 -9.66 -3.39 18.15
CA GLU A 27 -9.44 -2.42 19.21
C GLU A 27 -8.75 -1.14 18.69
N ALA A 28 -7.75 -1.28 17.80
CA ALA A 28 -7.12 -0.13 17.17
C ALA A 28 -8.12 0.67 16.33
N GLU A 29 -8.94 -0.01 15.52
CA GLU A 29 -9.98 0.60 14.69
C GLU A 29 -11.10 1.25 15.55
N ARG A 30 -11.39 0.69 16.72
CA ARG A 30 -12.36 1.26 17.67
C ARG A 30 -11.84 2.56 18.28
N VAL A 31 -10.55 2.61 18.64
CA VAL A 31 -9.94 3.82 19.19
C VAL A 31 -9.87 4.93 18.14
N THR A 32 -9.48 4.64 16.90
CA THR A 32 -9.42 5.64 15.82
C THR A 32 -10.79 6.20 15.47
N ARG A 33 -11.83 5.35 15.45
CA ARG A 33 -13.21 5.79 15.20
C ARG A 33 -13.76 6.81 16.19
N LYS A 34 -13.20 6.91 17.41
CA LYS A 34 -13.56 8.00 18.34
C LYS A 34 -13.25 9.39 17.78
N ASN A 35 -12.31 9.47 16.83
CA ASN A 35 -11.93 10.69 16.12
C ASN A 35 -12.62 10.82 14.76
N ASN A 36 -13.60 9.96 14.45
CA ASN A 36 -14.26 9.87 13.13
C ASN A 36 -13.30 9.60 11.96
N LEU A 37 -12.20 8.90 12.22
CA LEU A 37 -11.18 8.51 11.24
C LEU A 37 -11.00 6.99 11.28
N SER A 38 -10.82 6.34 10.12
CA SER A 38 -10.31 4.96 10.13
C SER A 38 -8.82 4.91 10.47
N PHE A 39 -8.28 3.73 10.82
CA PHE A 39 -6.87 3.61 11.22
C PHE A 39 -5.89 4.20 10.18
N ALA A 40 -6.08 3.86 8.90
CA ALA A 40 -5.26 4.41 7.82
C ALA A 40 -5.30 5.94 7.74
N GLU A 41 -6.43 6.57 8.01
CA GLU A 41 -6.57 8.04 7.92
C GLU A 41 -5.87 8.74 9.07
N LEU A 42 -5.96 8.16 10.27
CA LEU A 42 -5.22 8.65 11.43
C LEU A 42 -3.70 8.60 11.17
N LEU A 43 -3.22 7.62 10.40
CA LEU A 43 -1.81 7.46 10.07
C LEU A 43 -1.30 8.44 9.00
N ARG A 44 -2.16 8.91 8.08
CA ARG A 44 -1.78 9.77 6.95
C ARG A 44 -0.88 10.96 7.30
N PRO A 45 -1.08 11.71 8.39
CA PRO A 45 -0.21 12.85 8.74
C PRO A 45 1.26 12.45 8.95
N PHE A 46 1.51 11.20 9.32
CA PHE A 46 2.85 10.66 9.60
C PHE A 46 3.49 9.97 8.37
N CYS A 47 2.76 9.87 7.26
CA CYS A 47 3.22 9.18 6.07
C CYS A 47 4.18 9.99 5.19
N ARG A 48 4.42 11.26 5.52
CA ARG A 48 5.38 12.12 4.83
C ARG A 48 6.41 12.62 5.82
N LEU A 49 7.67 12.36 5.50
CA LEU A 49 8.80 12.87 6.26
C LEU A 49 9.03 14.34 5.88
N THR A 50 8.91 15.25 6.86
CA THR A 50 9.15 16.69 6.67
C THR A 50 10.58 17.13 6.98
N SER A 51 11.34 16.24 7.63
CA SER A 51 12.72 16.47 8.05
C SER A 51 13.62 15.40 7.42
N GLU A 52 14.93 15.62 7.41
CA GLU A 52 15.88 14.58 6.97
C GLU A 52 15.93 13.42 7.99
N GLY A 53 15.87 12.19 7.49
CA GLY A 53 15.99 10.97 8.29
C GLY A 53 17.25 10.18 7.96
N HIS A 54 17.68 9.33 8.88
CA HIS A 54 18.87 8.47 8.71
C HIS A 54 18.49 7.02 8.97
N ILE A 55 18.79 6.14 8.02
CA ILE A 55 18.57 4.70 8.12
C ILE A 55 19.92 4.00 7.99
N ARG A 56 20.20 3.02 8.83
CA ARG A 56 21.37 2.14 8.64
C ARG A 56 20.99 0.95 7.81
N ASP A 57 21.80 0.65 6.81
CA ASP A 57 21.70 -0.59 6.07
C ASP A 57 22.32 -1.77 6.86
N PRO A 58 22.17 -3.02 6.42
CA PRO A 58 22.77 -4.18 7.06
C PRO A 58 24.30 -4.18 7.12
N ASN A 59 24.97 -3.34 6.31
CA ASN A 59 26.42 -3.15 6.33
C ASN A 59 26.84 -2.01 7.27
N ASN A 60 25.92 -1.51 8.11
CA ASN A 60 26.08 -0.37 9.02
C ASN A 60 26.33 0.98 8.34
N GLN A 61 26.11 1.11 7.03
CA GLN A 61 26.23 2.39 6.33
C GLN A 61 24.98 3.25 6.56
N VAL A 62 25.20 4.53 6.91
CA VAL A 62 24.12 5.48 7.15
C VAL A 62 23.64 6.06 5.82
N GLN A 63 22.39 5.75 5.46
CA GLN A 63 21.69 6.32 4.32
C GLN A 63 20.83 7.49 4.77
N VAL A 64 20.97 8.61 4.06
CA VAL A 64 20.17 9.80 4.25
C VAL A 64 18.89 9.67 3.43
N VAL A 65 17.74 9.83 4.08
CA VAL A 65 16.42 9.76 3.47
C VAL A 65 15.75 11.12 3.58
N LYS A 66 15.46 11.73 2.43
CA LYS A 66 14.77 13.03 2.33
C LYS A 66 13.46 12.86 1.59
N ASN A 67 12.44 13.61 1.98
CA ASN A 67 11.15 13.69 1.29
C ASN A 67 10.48 12.32 1.08
N LEU A 68 10.72 11.36 2.00
CA LEU A 68 10.07 10.06 1.93
C LEU A 68 8.57 10.24 2.15
N ARG A 69 7.79 9.69 1.22
CA ARG A 69 6.34 9.64 1.30
C ARG A 69 5.87 8.23 1.02
N ILE A 70 4.95 7.75 1.83
CA ILE A 70 4.22 6.50 1.61
C ILE A 70 2.73 6.78 1.55
N CYS A 71 1.96 5.91 0.91
CA CYS A 71 0.51 5.96 0.91
C CYS A 71 -0.01 4.72 1.61
N VAL A 72 -0.75 4.91 2.70
CA VAL A 72 -1.32 3.83 3.50
C VAL A 72 -2.78 3.62 3.16
N ASN A 73 -3.18 2.36 2.93
CA ASN A 73 -4.56 2.00 2.65
C ASN A 73 -4.98 0.80 3.50
N ASN A 74 -6.21 0.85 4.01
CA ASN A 74 -6.78 -0.28 4.74
C ASN A 74 -7.05 -1.45 3.78
N VAL A 75 -6.64 -2.65 4.21
CA VAL A 75 -7.03 -3.89 3.53
C VAL A 75 -8.44 -4.25 3.99
N VAL A 76 -9.40 -4.19 3.07
CA VAL A 76 -10.75 -4.68 3.33
C VAL A 76 -10.75 -6.18 3.08
N THR A 77 -10.69 -6.97 4.15
CA THR A 77 -10.78 -8.44 4.11
C THR A 77 -12.21 -8.95 3.98
N ASN A 78 -13.19 -8.05 4.00
CA ASN A 78 -14.61 -8.41 4.01
C ASN A 78 -15.07 -8.91 2.63
N LEU A 79 -15.20 -10.23 2.49
CA LEU A 79 -15.67 -10.93 1.27
C LEU A 79 -17.08 -10.53 0.81
N ASN A 80 -17.85 -9.86 1.66
CA ASN A 80 -19.25 -9.47 1.40
C ASN A 80 -19.45 -8.01 0.95
N SER A 81 -18.39 -7.25 0.66
CA SER A 81 -18.59 -5.91 0.10
C SER A 81 -19.15 -6.00 -1.33
N PRO A 82 -20.22 -5.25 -1.67
CA PRO A 82 -20.69 -5.19 -3.05
C PRO A 82 -19.56 -4.58 -3.86
N SER A 83 -19.00 -5.35 -4.80
CA SER A 83 -17.90 -4.82 -5.60
C SER A 83 -18.31 -3.53 -6.28
N THR A 84 -17.42 -2.56 -6.26
CA THR A 84 -17.50 -1.35 -7.08
C THR A 84 -17.57 -1.67 -8.58
N PHE A 85 -17.18 -2.88 -9.00
CA PHE A 85 -17.16 -3.30 -10.40
C PHE A 85 -18.42 -4.05 -10.84
N SER A 86 -18.93 -3.72 -12.02
CA SER A 86 -19.96 -4.53 -12.68
C SER A 86 -19.46 -5.96 -12.95
N PRO A 87 -20.36 -6.95 -13.12
CA PRO A 87 -19.98 -8.33 -13.41
C PRO A 87 -19.10 -8.49 -14.65
N ALA A 88 -19.30 -7.63 -15.66
CA ALA A 88 -18.51 -7.60 -16.88
C ALA A 88 -17.07 -7.11 -16.63
N GLN A 89 -16.91 -6.05 -15.84
CA GLN A 89 -15.59 -5.53 -15.45
C GLN A 89 -14.82 -6.55 -14.61
N ARG A 90 -15.50 -7.25 -13.69
CA ARG A 90 -14.86 -8.35 -12.93
C ARG A 90 -14.37 -9.46 -13.86
N ARG A 91 -15.17 -9.86 -14.85
CA ARG A 91 -14.76 -10.89 -15.83
C ARG A 91 -13.53 -10.44 -16.62
N MET A 92 -13.54 -9.23 -17.16
CA MET A 92 -12.40 -8.69 -17.90
C MET A 92 -11.12 -8.65 -17.05
N LEU A 93 -11.22 -8.19 -15.80
CA LEU A 93 -10.07 -8.19 -14.88
C LEU A 93 -9.61 -9.61 -14.54
N ASN A 94 -10.54 -10.55 -14.38
CA ASN A 94 -10.22 -11.94 -14.10
C ASN A 94 -9.44 -12.58 -15.26
N GLU A 95 -9.87 -12.39 -16.50
CA GLU A 95 -9.14 -12.87 -17.70
C GLU A 95 -7.72 -12.30 -17.77
N VAL A 96 -7.56 -10.99 -17.54
CA VAL A 96 -6.24 -10.35 -17.53
C VAL A 96 -5.37 -10.95 -16.42
N VAL A 97 -5.92 -11.17 -15.23
CA VAL A 97 -5.21 -11.78 -14.10
C VAL A 97 -4.76 -13.20 -14.43
N LEU A 98 -5.63 -14.02 -15.02
CA LEU A 98 -5.33 -15.40 -15.41
C LEU A 98 -4.22 -15.45 -16.47
N SER A 99 -4.25 -14.55 -17.45
CA SER A 99 -3.22 -14.44 -18.49
C SER A 99 -1.83 -14.03 -17.97
N CYS A 100 -1.74 -13.58 -16.71
CA CYS A 100 -0.51 -13.06 -16.11
C CYS A 100 0.03 -13.93 -14.97
N GLN A 101 -0.52 -15.12 -14.73
CA GLN A 101 -0.05 -15.99 -13.64
C GLN A 101 1.32 -16.61 -13.98
N PRO A 102 2.29 -16.59 -13.05
CA PRO A 102 3.51 -17.40 -13.14
C PRO A 102 3.15 -18.90 -13.14
N GLN A 103 3.95 -19.73 -13.81
CA GLN A 103 3.74 -21.19 -13.75
C GLN A 103 3.95 -21.71 -12.32
N GLU A 104 3.00 -22.52 -11.83
CA GLU A 104 2.99 -23.12 -10.49
C GLU A 104 4.30 -23.84 -10.18
N GLY A 105 4.95 -23.46 -9.08
CA GLY A 105 6.12 -24.23 -8.62
C GLY A 105 6.98 -23.68 -7.48
N ALA A 106 6.81 -22.45 -7.00
CA ALA A 106 7.72 -21.95 -5.96
C ALA A 106 7.07 -21.03 -4.92
N ALA A 107 7.38 -21.36 -3.66
CA ALA A 107 7.22 -20.63 -2.41
C ALA A 107 5.83 -20.62 -1.75
N THR A 108 5.84 -20.92 -0.45
CA THR A 108 4.74 -20.73 0.49
C THR A 108 4.36 -19.26 0.52
N ASN A 109 3.30 -18.91 -0.20
CA ASN A 109 2.81 -17.54 -0.33
C ASN A 109 2.08 -17.03 0.92
N VAL A 110 1.99 -17.84 1.99
CA VAL A 110 1.27 -17.49 3.21
C VAL A 110 2.24 -16.89 4.22
N ILE A 111 2.04 -15.61 4.55
CA ILE A 111 2.71 -14.92 5.64
C ILE A 111 1.72 -14.80 6.80
N THR A 112 2.00 -15.47 7.91
CA THR A 112 1.21 -15.32 9.13
C THR A 112 1.65 -14.07 9.88
N ALA A 113 0.73 -13.11 10.06
CA ALA A 113 0.92 -11.88 10.81
C ALA A 113 -0.06 -11.85 11.99
N GLY A 114 0.37 -12.37 13.14
CA GLY A 114 -0.49 -12.54 14.31
C GLY A 114 -1.59 -13.55 14.03
N ASP A 115 -2.85 -13.12 14.10
CA ASP A 115 -4.03 -13.96 13.89
C ASP A 115 -4.47 -14.04 12.42
N TYR A 116 -3.68 -13.43 11.51
CA TYR A 116 -4.01 -13.32 10.08
C TYR A 116 -3.04 -14.12 9.22
N ASP A 117 -3.58 -14.93 8.30
CA ASP A 117 -2.79 -15.58 7.23
C ASP A 117 -2.93 -14.78 5.93
N LEU A 118 -1.82 -14.22 5.44
CA LEU A 118 -1.76 -13.42 4.23
C LEU A 118 -1.21 -14.26 3.07
N ASN A 119 -2.08 -14.68 2.15
CA ASN A 119 -1.65 -15.39 0.95
C ASN A 119 -1.36 -14.41 -0.20
N PHE A 120 -0.09 -14.26 -0.55
CA PHE A 120 0.38 -13.41 -1.64
C PHE A 120 0.52 -14.19 -2.95
N SER A 121 -0.48 -14.15 -3.82
CA SER A 121 -0.23 -14.46 -5.23
C SER A 121 0.51 -13.27 -5.85
N GLY A 122 1.82 -13.37 -6.09
CA GLY A 122 2.62 -12.28 -6.67
C GLY A 122 2.01 -11.73 -7.96
N LYS A 123 1.56 -10.47 -7.94
CA LYS A 123 1.01 -9.74 -9.10
C LYS A 123 1.61 -8.35 -9.16
N THR A 124 2.89 -8.27 -9.45
CA THR A 124 3.54 -6.99 -9.78
C THR A 124 3.91 -7.02 -11.27
N LYS A 125 2.94 -6.72 -12.14
CA LYS A 125 3.26 -6.30 -13.51
C LYS A 125 3.34 -4.77 -13.50
N LEU A 126 4.57 -4.24 -13.47
CA LEU A 126 4.84 -2.92 -14.02
C LEU A 126 4.53 -2.99 -15.52
N VAL A 127 3.38 -2.45 -15.92
CA VAL A 127 3.13 -2.11 -17.32
C VAL A 127 3.55 -0.65 -17.45
N LEU A 128 4.68 -0.42 -18.13
CA LEU A 128 5.10 0.90 -18.60
C LEU A 128 4.24 1.33 -19.79
#